data_AF-A0A9E5NBQ7-F1
#
_entry.id   AF-A0A9E5NBQ7-F1
#
_cell.length_a   1.000
_cell.length_b   1.000
_cell.length_c   1.000
_cell.angle_alpha   90.00
_cell.angle_beta   90.00
_cell.angle_gamma   90.00
#
_symmetry.space_group_name_H-M   'P 1'
#
loop_
_entity.id
_entity.type
_entity.pdbx_description
1 polymer ?
#
loop_
_entity_poly.entity_id
_entity_poly.type
_entity_poly.pdbx_seq_one_letter_code
_entity_poly.pdbx_strand_id
1 'polypeptide(L)'
;CQIDPRYCRTLQKYNRVLTQRNHLLRTLREREGDRDQLLFWDRSLVENGAYLVALRQEVVDELDKLAQAIHLELTGQKERLRLRYEPSFDPSRPPPSDYQLPLEMDLPSEVGVHQPGTNLGQVAEAFRAQLREIRRREILQGMSLIGPHRDDLRFSVGGIDLTIYGSRGQQRTAALALKLAEVKLIGQEVGEQPILLLDDVMSELDDARR
;
A
#
# COMPACT_ATOMS: atom_id res chain seq x y z
N CYS A 1 0.62 14.95 4.03
CA CYS A 1 -0.31 15.06 5.17
C CYS A 1 -1.41 16.12 4.91
N GLN A 2 -1.75 16.42 3.65
CA GLN A 2 -2.78 17.42 3.30
C GLN A 2 -4.16 16.81 3.06
N ILE A 3 -4.27 15.51 2.77
CA ILE A 3 -5.54 14.83 2.44
C ILE A 3 -6.14 14.13 3.68
N ASP A 4 -5.38 13.24 4.34
CA ASP A 4 -5.88 12.51 5.51
C ASP A 4 -4.96 12.67 6.77
N PRO A 5 -5.40 13.44 7.79
CA PRO A 5 -4.72 13.55 9.08
C PRO A 5 -4.67 12.22 9.86
N ARG A 6 -5.61 11.31 9.63
CA ARG A 6 -5.61 9.96 10.23
C ARG A 6 -4.51 9.11 9.59
N TYR A 7 -4.38 9.07 8.27
CA TYR A 7 -3.26 8.41 7.58
C TYR A 7 -1.90 8.88 8.12
N CYS A 8 -1.68 10.19 8.23
CA CYS A 8 -0.42 10.74 8.71
C CYS A 8 -0.10 10.29 10.14
N ARG A 9 -1.09 10.31 11.05
CA ARG A 9 -0.95 9.82 12.43
C ARG A 9 -0.69 8.30 12.48
N THR A 10 -1.44 7.52 11.70
CA THR A 10 -1.27 6.06 11.64
C THR A 10 0.11 5.68 11.08
N LEU A 11 0.58 6.37 10.04
CA LEU A 11 1.91 6.14 9.45
C LEU A 11 3.03 6.47 10.44
N GLN A 12 2.92 7.56 11.17
CA GLN A 12 3.89 7.91 12.22
C GLN A 12 3.90 6.86 13.35
N LYS A 13 2.71 6.42 13.80
CA LYS A 13 2.58 5.37 14.82
C LYS A 13 3.17 4.05 14.31
N TYR A 14 2.86 3.67 13.08
CA TYR A 14 3.39 2.48 12.41
C TYR A 14 4.92 2.50 12.35
N ASN A 15 5.52 3.61 11.90
CA ASN A 15 6.98 3.72 11.80
C ASN A 15 7.66 3.63 13.17
N ARG A 16 7.08 4.24 14.21
CA ARG A 16 7.59 4.12 15.59
C ARG A 16 7.55 2.66 16.07
N VAL A 17 6.42 1.98 15.86
CA VAL A 17 6.25 0.55 16.20
C VAL A 17 7.24 -0.32 15.45
N LEU A 18 7.42 -0.07 14.14
CA LEU A 18 8.37 -0.78 13.29
C LEU A 18 9.81 -0.63 13.80
N THR A 19 10.23 0.58 14.18
CA THR A 19 11.56 0.82 14.75
C THR A 19 11.77 0.05 16.05
N GLN A 20 10.80 0.10 16.98
CA GLN A 20 10.87 -0.62 18.26
C GLN A 20 10.90 -2.14 18.06
N ARG A 21 10.05 -2.65 17.16
CA ARG A 21 10.03 -4.06 16.78
C ARG A 21 11.36 -4.51 16.18
N ASN A 22 11.92 -3.74 15.24
CA ASN A 22 13.19 -4.08 14.62
C ASN A 22 14.35 -4.07 15.63
N HIS A 23 14.32 -3.17 16.61
CA HIS A 23 15.27 -3.22 17.72
C HIS A 23 15.13 -4.53 18.50
N LEU A 24 13.92 -4.92 18.91
CA LEU A 24 13.66 -6.17 19.63
C LEU A 24 14.03 -7.42 18.79
N LEU A 25 13.83 -7.40 17.48
CA LEU A 25 14.26 -8.50 16.61
C LEU A 25 15.78 -8.69 16.63
N ARG A 26 16.55 -7.60 16.70
CA ARG A 26 18.03 -7.68 16.79
C ARG A 26 18.49 -8.22 18.13
N THR A 27 17.86 -7.81 19.23
CA THR A 27 18.20 -8.37 20.55
C THR A 27 17.85 -9.87 20.61
N LEU A 28 16.66 -10.25 20.11
CA LEU A 28 16.23 -11.65 20.08
C LEU A 28 17.15 -12.53 19.23
N ARG A 29 17.78 -11.96 18.19
CA ARG A 29 18.82 -12.64 17.39
C ARG A 29 20.04 -13.00 18.23
N GLU A 30 20.41 -12.15 19.17
CA GLU A 30 21.51 -12.33 20.12
C GLU A 30 21.12 -13.23 21.32
N ARG A 31 19.90 -13.81 21.28
CA ARG A 31 19.25 -14.59 22.36
C ARG A 31 18.96 -13.76 23.61
N GLU A 32 18.91 -12.44 23.47
CA GLU A 32 18.60 -11.51 24.53
C GLU A 32 17.21 -10.89 24.29
N GLY A 33 16.34 -10.95 25.29
CA GLY A 33 15.03 -10.31 25.25
C GLY A 33 13.84 -11.26 25.23
N ASP A 34 12.67 -10.65 25.33
CA ASP A 34 11.42 -11.31 25.65
C ASP A 34 10.53 -11.49 24.41
N ARG A 35 10.07 -12.72 24.17
CA ARG A 35 9.17 -13.04 23.07
C ARG A 35 7.76 -12.48 23.30
N ASP A 36 7.35 -12.24 24.54
CA ASP A 36 6.03 -11.71 24.85
C ASP A 36 5.94 -10.22 24.51
N GLN A 37 7.05 -9.47 24.64
CA GLN A 37 7.14 -8.09 24.13
C GLN A 37 6.95 -8.03 22.62
N LEU A 38 7.42 -9.05 21.88
CA LEU A 38 7.24 -9.10 20.42
C LEU A 38 5.76 -9.23 20.04
N LEU A 39 4.97 -9.97 20.83
CA LEU A 39 3.52 -10.10 20.59
C LEU A 39 2.78 -8.77 20.76
N PHE A 40 3.19 -7.94 21.72
CA PHE A 40 2.65 -6.60 21.90
C PHE A 40 2.90 -5.71 20.68
N TRP A 41 4.14 -5.68 20.20
CA TRP A 41 4.52 -4.91 19.02
C TRP A 41 3.87 -5.45 17.74
N ASP A 42 3.77 -6.76 17.59
CA ASP A 42 3.09 -7.40 16.45
C ASP A 42 1.62 -6.97 16.37
N ARG A 43 0.90 -6.93 17.49
CA ARG A 43 -0.50 -6.47 17.52
C ARG A 43 -0.62 -5.03 17.00
N SER A 44 0.21 -4.14 17.53
CA SER A 44 0.21 -2.73 17.12
C SER A 44 0.66 -2.56 15.65
N LEU A 45 1.63 -3.35 15.20
CA LEU A 45 2.11 -3.32 13.81
C LEU A 45 0.99 -3.74 12.85
N VAL A 46 0.27 -4.82 13.18
CA VAL A 46 -0.84 -5.33 12.37
C VAL A 46 -1.99 -4.32 12.32
N GLU A 47 -2.40 -3.77 13.46
CA GLU A 47 -3.50 -2.79 13.53
C GLU A 47 -3.23 -1.58 12.64
N ASN A 48 -2.07 -0.94 12.80
CA ASN A 48 -1.73 0.25 12.03
C ASN A 48 -1.40 -0.11 10.57
N GLY A 49 -0.74 -1.24 10.33
CA GLY A 49 -0.34 -1.65 9.00
C GLY A 49 -1.51 -2.08 8.12
N ALA A 50 -2.48 -2.81 8.67
CA ALA A 50 -3.68 -3.21 7.93
C ALA A 50 -4.49 -1.99 7.47
N TYR A 51 -4.62 -0.97 8.32
CA TYR A 51 -5.26 0.30 7.95
C TYR A 51 -4.54 0.98 6.78
N LEU A 52 -3.20 1.06 6.84
CA LEU A 52 -2.41 1.66 5.76
C LEU A 52 -2.55 0.90 4.44
N VAL A 53 -2.52 -0.44 4.48
CA VAL A 53 -2.66 -1.29 3.29
C VAL A 53 -4.04 -1.14 2.65
N ALA A 54 -5.10 -1.20 3.45
CA ALA A 54 -6.47 -1.04 2.96
C ALA A 54 -6.67 0.33 2.30
N LEU A 55 -6.24 1.41 2.98
CA LEU A 55 -6.37 2.76 2.46
C LEU A 55 -5.51 3.00 1.20
N ARG A 56 -4.29 2.44 1.16
CA ARG A 56 -3.43 2.55 -0.03
C ARG A 56 -4.01 1.83 -1.23
N GLN A 57 -4.58 0.64 -1.03
CA GLN A 57 -5.25 -0.09 -2.12
C GLN A 57 -6.36 0.77 -2.72
N GLU A 58 -7.24 1.32 -1.88
CA GLU A 58 -8.35 2.18 -2.30
C GLU A 58 -7.88 3.43 -3.06
N VAL A 59 -6.92 4.17 -2.49
CA VAL A 59 -6.38 5.39 -3.11
C VAL A 59 -5.66 5.09 -4.41
N VAL A 60 -4.90 4.00 -4.49
CA VAL A 60 -4.21 3.61 -5.73
C VAL A 60 -5.21 3.19 -6.81
N ASP A 61 -6.29 2.51 -6.46
CA ASP A 61 -7.35 2.13 -7.42
C ASP A 61 -8.08 3.36 -7.97
N GLU A 62 -8.24 4.41 -7.16
CA GLU A 62 -8.79 5.69 -7.60
C GLU A 62 -7.80 6.47 -8.48
N LEU A 63 -6.53 6.54 -8.07
CA LEU A 63 -5.46 7.14 -8.86
C LEU A 63 -5.28 6.43 -10.20
N ASP A 64 -5.41 5.10 -10.27
CA ASP A 64 -5.35 4.33 -11.52
C ASP A 64 -6.39 4.82 -12.52
N LYS A 65 -7.64 4.97 -12.08
CA LYS A 65 -8.75 5.42 -12.94
C LYS A 65 -8.48 6.83 -13.48
N LEU A 66 -8.06 7.75 -12.62
CA LEU A 66 -7.77 9.13 -13.01
C LEU A 66 -6.55 9.21 -13.95
N ALA A 67 -5.47 8.52 -13.60
CA ALA A 67 -4.23 8.51 -14.38
C ALA A 67 -4.42 7.84 -15.74
N GLN A 68 -5.19 6.76 -15.80
CA GLN A 68 -5.52 6.07 -17.05
C GLN A 68 -6.26 7.01 -18.01
N ALA A 69 -7.27 7.75 -17.53
CA ALA A 69 -8.02 8.69 -18.35
C ALA A 69 -7.14 9.82 -18.89
N ILE A 70 -6.32 10.43 -18.02
CA ILE A 70 -5.43 11.54 -18.40
C ILE A 70 -4.34 11.07 -19.36
N HIS A 71 -3.73 9.91 -19.11
CA HIS A 71 -2.69 9.38 -20.00
C HIS A 71 -3.22 9.06 -21.40
N LEU A 72 -4.45 8.56 -21.49
CA LEU A 72 -5.10 8.28 -22.77
C LEU A 72 -5.30 9.58 -23.57
N GLU A 73 -5.67 10.68 -22.91
CA GLU A 73 -5.79 11.99 -23.54
C GLU A 73 -4.42 12.54 -23.98
N LEU A 74 -3.41 12.49 -23.11
CA LEU A 74 -2.06 13.01 -23.39
C LEU A 74 -1.37 12.30 -24.56
N THR A 75 -1.66 11.01 -24.77
CA THR A 75 -1.03 10.20 -25.84
C THR A 75 -1.86 10.14 -27.13
N GLY A 76 -2.92 10.94 -27.24
CA GLY A 76 -3.80 10.91 -28.41
C GLY A 76 -4.51 9.57 -28.59
N GLN A 77 -4.96 8.98 -27.48
CA GLN A 77 -5.66 7.70 -27.38
C GLN A 77 -4.83 6.45 -27.74
N LYS A 78 -3.50 6.56 -27.77
CA LYS A 78 -2.61 5.47 -28.15
C LYS A 78 -2.23 4.56 -26.99
N GLU A 79 -2.11 5.10 -25.78
CA GLU A 79 -1.53 4.38 -24.65
C GLU A 79 -2.37 4.53 -23.38
N ARG A 80 -2.46 3.44 -22.61
CA ARG A 80 -3.18 3.39 -21.33
C ARG A 80 -2.21 3.06 -20.21
N LEU A 81 -2.00 4.02 -19.32
CA LEU A 81 -1.28 3.81 -18.07
C LEU A 81 -2.13 2.97 -17.11
N ARG A 82 -1.49 2.05 -16.40
CA ARG A 82 -2.06 1.24 -15.32
C ARG A 82 -1.16 1.28 -14.11
N LEU A 83 -1.76 1.56 -12.96
CA LEU A 83 -1.16 1.54 -11.64
C LEU A 83 -1.66 0.29 -10.90
N ARG A 84 -0.76 -0.38 -10.19
CA ARG A 84 -1.12 -1.47 -9.29
C ARG A 84 -0.34 -1.39 -8.00
N TYR A 85 -1.05 -1.36 -6.88
CA TYR A 85 -0.46 -1.52 -5.57
C TYR A 85 -0.06 -2.98 -5.37
N GLU A 86 1.18 -3.23 -4.94
CA GLU A 86 1.70 -4.55 -4.63
C GLU A 86 2.06 -4.61 -3.15
N PRO A 87 1.14 -5.10 -2.29
CA PRO A 87 1.46 -5.32 -0.89
C PRO A 87 2.53 -6.40 -0.74
N SER A 88 3.41 -6.24 0.25
CA SER A 88 4.49 -7.18 0.58
C SER A 88 4.03 -8.52 1.17
N PHE A 89 2.74 -8.65 1.42
CA PHE A 89 2.06 -9.87 1.87
C PHE A 89 0.72 -9.96 1.15
N ASP A 90 0.16 -11.16 1.00
CA ASP A 90 -1.15 -11.29 0.35
C ASP A 90 -2.28 -10.91 1.33
N PRO A 91 -3.00 -9.78 1.12
CA PRO A 91 -4.07 -9.35 2.02
C PRO A 91 -5.35 -10.21 1.89
N SER A 92 -5.46 -11.01 0.82
CA SER A 92 -6.61 -11.87 0.54
C SER A 92 -6.42 -13.32 0.99
N ARG A 93 -5.19 -13.67 1.38
CA ARG A 93 -4.84 -15.03 1.82
C ARG A 93 -5.60 -15.36 3.11
N PRO A 94 -6.50 -16.36 3.11
CA PRO A 94 -7.16 -16.77 4.33
C PRO A 94 -6.13 -17.34 5.32
N PRO A 95 -6.34 -17.17 6.63
CA PRO A 95 -5.50 -17.85 7.61
C PRO A 95 -5.58 -19.37 7.39
N PRO A 96 -4.48 -20.12 7.61
CA PRO A 96 -4.52 -21.58 7.52
C PRO A 96 -5.60 -22.14 8.45
N SER A 97 -6.40 -23.08 7.93
CA SER A 97 -7.59 -23.66 8.57
C SER A 97 -7.32 -24.50 9.83
N ASP A 98 -6.05 -24.65 10.24
CA ASP A 98 -5.64 -25.51 11.35
C ASP A 98 -5.90 -24.90 12.74
N TYR A 99 -6.48 -23.70 12.82
CA TYR A 99 -6.99 -23.14 14.08
C TYR A 99 -8.46 -23.54 14.31
N GLN A 100 -8.73 -24.83 14.42
CA GLN A 100 -9.92 -25.27 15.16
C GLN A 100 -9.67 -24.97 16.64
N LEU A 101 -10.14 -23.83 17.14
CA LEU A 101 -10.45 -23.70 18.56
C LEU A 101 -11.73 -24.50 18.80
N PRO A 102 -11.74 -25.56 19.64
CA PRO A 102 -12.98 -26.10 20.17
C PRO A 102 -13.45 -25.14 21.26
N LEU A 103 -14.16 -24.10 20.85
CA LEU A 103 -15.04 -23.31 21.72
C LEU A 103 -16.25 -22.96 20.87
N GLU A 104 -17.17 -23.92 20.77
CA GLU A 104 -18.57 -23.62 20.52
C GLU A 104 -19.02 -22.68 21.64
N MET A 105 -18.95 -21.37 21.39
CA MET A 105 -19.73 -20.40 22.11
C MET A 105 -20.77 -19.89 21.12
N ASP A 106 -22.03 -20.21 21.42
CA ASP A 106 -23.23 -19.71 20.75
C ASP A 106 -23.12 -18.20 20.52
N LEU A 107 -22.74 -17.82 19.31
CA LEU A 107 -22.88 -16.47 18.80
C LEU A 107 -24.09 -16.49 17.87
N PRO A 108 -25.12 -15.65 18.11
CA PRO A 108 -26.31 -15.65 17.27
C PRO A 108 -25.96 -15.30 15.83
N SER A 109 -26.49 -16.14 14.95
CA SER A 109 -26.34 -16.18 13.50
C SER A 109 -26.90 -14.93 12.81
N GLU A 110 -26.24 -13.78 12.94
CA GLU A 110 -26.45 -12.64 12.04
C GLU A 110 -25.13 -11.97 11.71
N VAL A 111 -24.30 -12.64 10.90
CA VAL A 111 -23.27 -11.94 10.12
C VAL A 111 -23.61 -12.15 8.66
N GLY A 112 -24.26 -11.13 8.11
CA GLY A 112 -24.64 -11.06 6.72
C GLY A 112 -23.45 -11.28 5.79
N VAL A 113 -23.77 -11.88 4.65
CA VAL A 113 -22.96 -11.97 3.45
C VAL A 113 -22.29 -10.62 3.17
N HIS A 114 -20.98 -10.50 3.41
CA HIS A 114 -20.24 -9.25 3.12
C HIS A 114 -19.64 -9.27 1.71
N GLN A 115 -19.93 -8.18 1.00
CA GLN A 115 -19.59 -7.80 -0.37
C GLN A 115 -18.06 -7.64 -0.62
N PRO A 116 -17.60 -7.66 -1.90
CA PRO A 116 -16.20 -7.49 -2.25
C PRO A 116 -15.75 -6.02 -2.10
N GLY A 117 -15.27 -5.72 -0.91
CA GLY A 117 -14.41 -4.57 -0.59
C GLY A 117 -13.45 -5.05 0.49
N THR A 118 -12.16 -4.82 0.33
CA THR A 118 -11.09 -5.38 1.18
C THR A 118 -11.38 -5.07 2.65
N ASN A 119 -11.91 -6.06 3.39
CA ASN A 119 -12.34 -5.84 4.76
C ASN A 119 -11.08 -5.64 5.62
N LEU A 120 -10.99 -4.51 6.33
CA LEU A 120 -9.87 -4.21 7.23
C LEU A 120 -9.56 -5.37 8.19
N GLY A 121 -10.59 -6.09 8.64
CA GLY A 121 -10.45 -7.29 9.45
C GLY A 121 -9.70 -8.42 8.73
N GLN A 122 -10.05 -8.69 7.47
CA GLN A 122 -9.37 -9.70 6.64
C GLN A 122 -7.90 -9.35 6.42
N VAL A 123 -7.60 -8.08 6.07
CA VAL A 123 -6.20 -7.62 5.90
C VAL A 123 -5.40 -7.81 7.18
N ALA A 124 -5.99 -7.46 8.33
CA ALA A 124 -5.33 -7.61 9.63
C ALA A 124 -5.08 -9.08 9.99
N GLU A 125 -6.02 -9.97 9.69
CA GLU A 125 -5.87 -11.41 9.91
C GLU A 125 -4.80 -12.02 9.01
N ALA A 126 -4.85 -11.73 7.71
CA ALA A 126 -3.87 -12.19 6.74
C ALA A 126 -2.45 -11.71 7.08
N PHE A 127 -2.31 -10.43 7.48
CA PHE A 127 -1.04 -9.86 7.90
C PHE A 127 -0.52 -10.57 9.17
N ARG A 128 -1.39 -10.77 10.17
CA ARG A 128 -1.01 -11.46 11.43
C ARG A 128 -0.57 -12.91 11.18
N ALA A 129 -1.29 -13.63 10.31
CA ALA A 129 -0.97 -15.01 9.99
C ALA A 129 0.42 -15.12 9.32
N GLN A 130 0.67 -14.32 8.29
CA GLN A 130 1.94 -14.32 7.58
C GLN A 130 3.11 -13.84 8.46
N LEU A 131 2.88 -12.87 9.37
CA LEU A 131 3.89 -12.43 10.32
C LEU A 131 4.34 -13.57 11.26
N ARG A 132 3.40 -14.44 11.68
CA ARG A 132 3.72 -15.62 12.48
C ARG A 132 4.50 -16.65 11.68
N GLU A 133 4.14 -16.89 10.42
CA GLU A 133 4.83 -17.84 9.53
C GLU A 133 6.31 -17.45 9.34
N ILE A 134 6.59 -16.16 9.12
CA ILE A 134 7.96 -15.70 8.81
C ILE A 134 8.78 -15.30 10.05
N ARG A 135 8.21 -15.37 11.26
CA ARG A 135 8.84 -14.87 12.50
C ARG A 135 10.27 -15.34 12.70
N ARG A 136 10.54 -16.63 12.43
CA ARG A 136 11.91 -17.18 12.54
C ARG A 136 12.89 -16.45 11.62
N ARG A 137 12.46 -16.15 10.39
CA ARG A 137 13.26 -15.43 9.40
C ARG A 137 13.50 -13.98 9.82
N GLU A 138 12.48 -13.31 10.35
CA GLU A 138 12.60 -11.93 10.85
C GLU A 138 13.59 -11.81 12.03
N ILE A 139 13.57 -12.77 12.96
CA ILE A 139 14.53 -12.81 14.08
C ILE A 139 15.95 -13.02 13.55
N LEU A 140 16.15 -13.98 12.64
CA LEU A 140 17.47 -14.23 12.05
C LEU A 140 18.03 -13.01 11.31
N GLN A 141 17.17 -12.27 10.60
CA GLN A 141 17.58 -11.07 9.86
C GLN A 141 17.61 -9.81 10.73
N GLY A 142 17.01 -9.82 11.93
CA GLY A 142 16.98 -8.66 12.84
C GLY A 142 16.15 -7.50 12.28
N MET A 143 15.14 -7.79 11.47
CA MET A 143 14.30 -6.78 10.82
C MET A 143 12.96 -7.36 10.34
N SER A 144 11.97 -6.48 10.26
CA SER A 144 10.66 -6.81 9.71
C SER A 144 10.73 -6.97 8.19
N LEU A 145 10.10 -8.02 7.67
CA LEU A 145 10.19 -8.40 6.25
C LEU A 145 8.91 -8.18 5.46
N ILE A 146 7.78 -8.03 6.15
CA ILE A 146 6.47 -7.77 5.55
C ILE A 146 5.78 -6.61 6.25
N GLY A 147 4.87 -5.95 5.54
CA GLY A 147 4.08 -4.81 5.99
C GLY A 147 4.32 -3.57 5.13
N PRO A 148 3.55 -2.49 5.35
CA PRO A 148 3.47 -1.35 4.42
C PRO A 148 4.75 -0.58 4.13
N HIS A 149 5.82 -0.80 4.88
CA HIS A 149 7.15 -0.25 4.57
C HIS A 149 7.88 -0.99 3.45
N ARG A 150 7.34 -2.14 2.99
CA ARG A 150 7.93 -3.02 1.96
C ARG A 150 7.08 -3.14 0.70
N ASP A 151 5.93 -2.48 0.68
CA ASP A 151 5.02 -2.54 -0.46
C ASP A 151 5.57 -1.74 -1.63
N ASP A 152 5.10 -2.06 -2.83
CA ASP A 152 5.53 -1.46 -4.08
C ASP A 152 4.34 -0.90 -4.88
N LEU A 153 4.64 -0.08 -5.88
CA LEU A 153 3.67 0.48 -6.82
C LEU A 153 4.16 0.25 -8.25
N ARG A 154 3.45 -0.59 -9.00
CA ARG A 154 3.79 -0.92 -10.38
C ARG A 154 3.10 -0.01 -11.37
N PHE A 155 3.86 0.38 -12.40
CA PHE A 155 3.37 1.17 -13.51
C PHE A 155 3.53 0.37 -14.80
N SER A 156 2.46 0.25 -15.58
CA SER A 156 2.52 -0.44 -16.86
C SER A 156 1.73 0.27 -17.96
N VAL A 157 2.20 0.14 -19.20
CA VAL A 157 1.51 0.61 -20.41
C VAL A 157 1.45 -0.55 -21.39
N GLY A 158 0.24 -0.93 -21.82
CA GLY A 158 0.06 -2.08 -22.72
C GLY A 158 0.57 -3.41 -22.16
N GLY A 159 0.65 -3.54 -20.83
CA GLY A 159 1.19 -4.73 -20.15
C GLY A 159 2.72 -4.73 -19.97
N ILE A 160 3.42 -3.70 -20.44
CA ILE A 160 4.87 -3.55 -20.27
C ILE A 160 5.15 -2.70 -19.03
N ASP A 161 6.02 -3.17 -18.14
CA ASP A 161 6.48 -2.41 -16.96
C ASP A 161 7.30 -1.19 -17.39
N LEU A 162 6.82 0.01 -17.02
CA LEU A 162 7.43 1.29 -17.41
C LEU A 162 8.77 1.56 -16.73
N THR A 163 8.99 1.01 -15.54
CA THR A 163 10.22 1.21 -14.77
C THR A 163 11.38 0.47 -15.42
N ILE A 164 11.12 -0.72 -15.98
CA ILE A 164 12.15 -1.57 -16.59
C ILE A 164 12.30 -1.30 -18.09
N TYR A 165 11.18 -1.14 -18.81
CA TYR A 165 11.18 -1.14 -20.29
C TYR A 165 10.54 0.11 -20.91
N GLY A 166 10.09 1.07 -20.09
CA GLY A 166 9.48 2.31 -20.59
C GLY A 166 10.49 3.20 -21.31
N SER A 167 10.11 3.73 -22.48
CA SER A 167 10.89 4.79 -23.13
C SER A 167 10.89 6.06 -22.28
N ARG A 168 11.89 6.95 -22.47
CA ARG A 168 11.93 8.24 -21.75
C ARG A 168 10.66 9.07 -21.96
N GLY A 169 10.10 9.05 -23.18
CA GLY A 169 8.85 9.74 -23.49
C GLY A 169 7.67 9.16 -22.71
N GLN A 170 7.54 7.82 -22.68
CA GLN A 170 6.48 7.14 -21.92
C GLN A 170 6.59 7.37 -20.41
N GLN A 171 7.81 7.35 -19.86
CA GLN A 171 8.03 7.63 -18.44
C GLN A 171 7.61 9.06 -18.09
N ARG A 172 7.89 10.03 -18.97
CA ARG A 172 7.49 11.44 -18.79
C ARG A 172 5.97 11.62 -18.88
N THR A 173 5.33 11.08 -19.91
CA THR A 173 3.86 11.20 -20.06
C THR A 173 3.13 10.47 -18.93
N ALA A 174 3.66 9.34 -18.47
CA ALA A 174 3.12 8.64 -17.31
C ALA A 174 3.28 9.44 -16.01
N ALA A 175 4.46 10.04 -15.77
CA ALA A 175 4.70 10.89 -14.61
C ALA A 175 3.79 12.13 -14.62
N LEU A 176 3.63 12.78 -15.78
CA LEU A 176 2.72 13.92 -15.94
C LEU A 176 1.26 13.51 -15.70
N ALA A 177 0.81 12.41 -16.30
CA ALA A 177 -0.53 11.88 -16.08
C ALA A 177 -0.80 11.59 -14.61
N LEU A 178 0.19 11.02 -13.90
CA LEU A 178 0.10 10.74 -12.48
C LEU A 178 0.01 12.02 -11.65
N LYS A 179 0.79 13.06 -11.97
CA LYS A 179 0.72 14.35 -11.25
C LYS A 179 -0.60 15.07 -11.47
N LEU A 180 -1.13 15.03 -12.68
CA LEU A 180 -2.45 15.57 -12.96
C LEU A 180 -3.56 14.76 -12.27
N ALA A 181 -3.42 13.43 -12.18
CA ALA A 181 -4.34 12.57 -11.45
C ALA A 181 -4.31 12.86 -9.93
N GLU A 182 -3.12 13.04 -9.36
CA GLU A 182 -2.91 13.45 -7.97
C GLU A 182 -3.61 14.79 -7.67
N VAL A 183 -3.45 15.78 -8.55
CA VAL A 183 -4.13 17.09 -8.44
C VAL A 183 -5.65 16.94 -8.48
N LYS A 184 -6.19 16.11 -9.38
CA LYS A 184 -7.63 15.84 -9.46
C LYS A 184 -8.14 15.18 -8.19
N LEU A 185 -7.43 14.17 -7.67
CA LEU A 185 -7.79 13.47 -6.44
C LEU A 185 -7.81 14.43 -5.24
N ILE A 186 -6.76 15.23 -5.08
CA ILE A 186 -6.69 16.24 -4.01
C ILE A 186 -7.85 17.23 -4.13
N GLY A 187 -8.15 17.69 -5.35
CA GLY A 187 -9.25 18.62 -5.58
C GLY A 187 -10.63 18.04 -5.26
N GLN A 188 -10.81 16.73 -5.47
CA GLN A 188 -12.05 16.02 -5.12
C GLN A 188 -12.21 15.87 -3.60
N GLU A 189 -11.12 15.56 -2.89
CA GLU A 189 -11.13 15.34 -1.44
C GLU A 189 -11.22 16.65 -0.64
N VAL A 190 -10.47 17.69 -1.04
CA VAL A 190 -10.37 18.95 -0.30
C VAL A 190 -11.46 19.96 -0.74
N GLY A 191 -12.04 19.77 -1.92
CA GLY A 191 -13.04 20.68 -2.50
C GLY A 191 -12.46 21.96 -3.10
N GLU A 192 -11.12 22.11 -3.09
CA GLU A 192 -10.39 23.24 -3.66
C GLU A 192 -9.34 22.75 -4.66
N GLN A 193 -9.13 23.50 -5.75
CA GLN A 193 -8.10 23.16 -6.74
C GLN A 193 -6.70 23.48 -6.20
N PRO A 194 -5.80 22.49 -6.04
CA PRO A 194 -4.46 22.76 -5.55
C PRO A 194 -3.61 23.45 -6.62
N ILE A 195 -2.68 24.28 -6.19
CA ILE A 195 -1.70 24.92 -7.09
C ILE A 195 -0.68 23.86 -7.54
N LEU A 196 -0.62 23.61 -8.84
CA LEU A 196 0.37 22.71 -9.45
C LEU A 196 1.59 23.52 -9.90
N LEU A 197 2.75 23.20 -9.33
CA LEU A 197 4.05 23.75 -9.74
C LEU A 197 4.77 22.72 -10.61
N LEU A 198 5.09 23.09 -11.84
CA LEU A 198 5.81 22.26 -12.81
C LEU A 198 7.10 22.98 -13.20
N ASP A 199 8.24 22.54 -12.69
CA ASP A 199 9.54 23.00 -13.17
C ASP A 199 9.92 22.21 -14.45
N ASP A 200 10.34 22.93 -15.49
CA ASP A 200 10.91 22.39 -16.74
C ASP A 200 10.05 21.41 -17.58
N VAL A 201 8.73 21.32 -17.35
CA VAL A 201 7.86 20.41 -18.12
C VAL A 201 7.47 20.96 -19.51
N MET A 202 7.52 22.27 -19.69
CA MET A 202 7.11 22.94 -20.94
C MET A 202 8.10 22.72 -22.09
N SER A 203 9.41 22.65 -21.81
CA SER A 203 10.45 22.41 -22.82
C SER A 203 10.43 20.98 -23.38
N GLU A 204 9.79 20.04 -22.68
CA GLU A 204 9.70 18.62 -23.08
C GLU A 204 8.39 18.26 -23.82
N LEU A 205 7.34 19.09 -23.70
CA LEU A 205 6.06 18.91 -24.38
C LEU A 205 6.01 19.54 -25.78
N ASP A 206 7.00 20.38 -26.12
CA ASP A 206 7.01 21.19 -27.34
C ASP A 206 7.41 20.39 -28.60
N ASP A 207 8.01 19.21 -28.45
CA ASP A 207 8.32 18.32 -29.58
C ASP A 207 7.07 17.68 -30.21
N ALA A 208 5.93 17.70 -29.51
CA ALA A 208 4.64 17.19 -30.02
C ALA A 208 3.72 18.30 -30.56
N ARG A 209 4.14 19.57 -30.51
CA ARG A 209 3.38 20.73 -31.02
C ARG A 209 3.93 21.31 -32.33
N ARG A 210 4.91 20.64 -32.95
CA ARG A 210 5.40 20.96 -34.30
C ARG A 210 4.85 20.03 -35.38
#